data_AF-A0A9D2D729-F1
#
_entry.id   AF-A0A9D2D729-F1
#
_cell.length_a   1.000
_cell.length_b   1.000
_cell.length_c   1.000
_cell.angle_alpha   90.00
_cell.angle_beta   90.00
_cell.angle_gamma   90.00
#
_symmetry.space_group_name_H-M   'P 1'
#
loop_
_entity.id
_entity.type
_entity.pdbx_description
1 polymer ?
#
loop_
_entity_poly.entity_id
_entity_poly.type
_entity_poly.pdbx_seq_one_letter_code
_entity_poly.pdbx_strand_id
1 'polypeptide(L)'
;MPKKLRSLLLAAGIADILAVLLAVIYFALFCAGMDTWTGGTAQDFGEAIALVVVLIFWVIFVFGMPVFSLGILVTGIAECCFAAKGKMRACLLPWSVVSTVFSVLFLLMALFNFMMAAGADYFTAQAVVLFACMSAALCLLAAAQLACKGFLLACIRRERKNRSAAAGAEGEPLPPA
;
A
#
# COMPACT_ATOMS: atom_id res chain seq x y z
N MET A 1 6.83 -15.95 -19.05
CA MET A 1 5.74 -15.36 -18.23
C MET A 1 4.67 -14.83 -19.19
N PRO A 2 3.37 -15.01 -18.93
CA PRO A 2 2.33 -14.48 -19.82
C PRO A 2 2.39 -12.96 -19.91
N LYS A 3 2.05 -12.42 -21.08
CA LYS A 3 1.97 -10.96 -21.29
C LYS A 3 1.05 -10.28 -20.26
N LYS A 4 -0.10 -10.90 -19.96
CA LYS A 4 -1.07 -10.41 -18.97
C LYS A 4 -0.48 -10.33 -17.56
N LEU A 5 0.23 -11.37 -17.12
CA LEU A 5 0.87 -11.39 -15.80
C LEU A 5 1.97 -10.33 -15.73
N ARG A 6 2.78 -10.18 -16.77
CA ARG A 6 3.86 -9.17 -16.84
C ARG A 6 3.32 -7.75 -16.73
N SER A 7 2.23 -7.44 -17.44
CA SER A 7 1.58 -6.13 -17.40
C SER A 7 0.98 -5.81 -16.03
N LEU A 8 0.30 -6.78 -15.39
CA LEU A 8 -0.24 -6.61 -14.04
C LEU A 8 0.85 -6.36 -13.00
N LEU A 9 1.97 -7.07 -13.13
CA LEU A 9 3.09 -6.96 -12.21
C LEU A 9 3.82 -5.61 -12.34
N LEU A 10 3.90 -5.09 -13.57
CA LEU A 10 4.38 -3.73 -13.81
C LEU A 10 3.40 -2.68 -13.24
N ALA A 11 2.10 -2.86 -13.45
CA ALA A 11 1.08 -1.94 -12.94
C ALA A 11 1.06 -1.89 -11.41
N ALA A 12 1.19 -3.04 -10.75
CA ALA A 12 1.30 -3.12 -9.29
C ALA A 12 2.55 -2.39 -8.78
N GLY A 13 3.72 -2.64 -9.37
CA GLY A 13 4.96 -1.97 -8.98
C GLY A 13 4.96 -0.46 -9.22
N ILE A 14 4.36 0.02 -10.34
CA ILE A 14 4.20 1.46 -10.59
C ILE A 14 3.24 2.09 -9.59
N ALA A 15 2.12 1.43 -9.30
CA ALA A 15 1.15 1.91 -8.31
C ALA A 15 1.80 2.03 -6.92
N ASP A 16 2.63 1.07 -6.52
CA ASP A 16 3.41 1.12 -5.27
C ASP A 16 4.34 2.34 -5.21
N ILE A 17 5.09 2.61 -6.28
CA ILE A 17 5.95 3.80 -6.36
C ILE A 17 5.13 5.09 -6.27
N LEU A 18 4.00 5.17 -6.96
CA LEU A 18 3.11 6.33 -6.91
C LEU A 18 2.53 6.55 -5.51
N ALA A 19 2.19 5.49 -4.77
CA ALA A 19 1.70 5.63 -3.41
C ALA A 19 2.78 6.15 -2.46
N VAL A 20 4.03 5.73 -2.66
CA VAL A 20 5.17 6.26 -1.89
C VAL A 20 5.37 7.74 -2.20
N LEU A 21 5.32 8.15 -3.46
CA LEU A 21 5.40 9.57 -3.84
C LEU A 21 4.28 10.38 -3.19
N LEU A 22 3.04 9.89 -3.24
CA LEU A 22 1.90 10.56 -2.63
C LEU A 22 2.02 10.62 -1.10
N ALA A 23 2.55 9.57 -0.47
CA ALA A 23 2.85 9.54 0.96
C ALA A 23 3.93 10.56 1.34
N VAL A 24 4.99 10.70 0.55
CA VAL A 24 6.04 11.71 0.80
C VAL A 24 5.47 13.12 0.69
N ILE A 25 4.64 13.39 -0.33
CA ILE A 25 3.96 14.69 -0.46
C ILE A 25 3.05 14.93 0.74
N TYR A 26 2.28 13.92 1.15
CA TYR A 26 1.40 14.02 2.31
C TYR A 26 2.17 14.26 3.62
N PHE A 27 3.32 13.62 3.80
CA PHE A 27 4.21 13.84 4.94
C PHE A 27 4.80 15.26 4.94
N ALA A 28 5.26 15.76 3.80
CA ALA A 28 5.79 17.12 3.68
C ALA A 28 4.71 18.17 3.99
N LEU A 29 3.49 17.97 3.48
CA LEU A 29 2.33 18.81 3.77
C LEU A 29 1.92 18.72 5.24
N PHE A 30 2.03 17.55 5.87
CA PHE A 30 1.80 17.39 7.30
C PHE A 30 2.81 18.20 8.11
N CYS A 31 4.11 18.06 7.85
CA CYS A 31 5.15 18.83 8.51
C CYS A 31 4.94 20.35 8.35
N ALA A 32 4.64 20.82 7.13
CA ALA A 32 4.35 22.23 6.88
C ALA A 32 3.03 22.70 7.55
N GLY A 33 2.03 21.83 7.63
CA GLY A 33 0.74 22.12 8.26
C GLY A 33 0.82 22.22 9.79
N MET A 34 1.79 21.55 10.42
CA MET A 34 2.00 21.68 11.88
C MET A 34 2.47 23.08 12.29
N ASP A 35 3.17 23.80 11.42
CA ASP A 35 3.53 25.20 11.68
C ASP A 35 2.29 26.12 11.69
N THR A 36 1.18 25.66 11.10
CA THR A 36 -0.12 26.37 11.10
C THR A 36 -1.10 25.83 12.14
N TRP A 37 -0.65 24.95 13.04
CA TRP A 37 -1.49 24.40 14.09
C TRP A 37 -1.89 25.50 15.08
N THR A 38 -3.19 25.76 15.16
CA THR A 38 -3.73 26.89 15.94
C THR A 38 -3.86 26.59 17.43
N GLY A 39 -3.43 25.42 17.91
CA GLY A 39 -3.60 25.01 19.31
C GLY A 39 -5.07 25.12 19.73
N GLY A 40 -5.90 24.17 19.29
CA GLY A 40 -7.35 24.22 19.52
C GLY A 40 -7.72 24.59 20.96
N THR A 41 -8.55 25.62 21.11
CA THR A 41 -9.05 26.11 22.40
C THR A 41 -10.10 25.14 22.96
N ALA A 42 -9.74 24.25 23.88
CA ALA A 42 -10.72 23.46 24.61
C ALA A 42 -10.26 23.10 26.03
N GLN A 43 -10.82 23.82 27.00
CA GLN A 43 -10.67 23.65 28.44
C GLN A 43 -10.73 22.18 28.90
N ASP A 44 -9.70 21.80 29.64
CA ASP A 44 -9.61 20.91 30.80
C ASP A 44 -9.89 19.40 30.71
N PHE A 45 -10.44 18.85 29.62
CA PHE A 45 -10.38 17.39 29.36
C PHE A 45 -10.13 17.04 27.89
N GLY A 46 -10.34 18.00 26.97
CA GLY A 46 -10.08 17.85 25.54
C GLY A 46 -8.59 17.91 25.18
N GLU A 47 -7.77 18.67 25.91
CA GLU A 47 -6.34 18.84 25.61
C GLU A 47 -5.55 17.54 25.76
N ALA A 48 -5.76 16.74 26.81
CA ALA A 48 -5.02 15.49 26.98
C ALA A 48 -5.37 14.47 25.88
N ILE A 49 -6.65 14.40 25.48
CA ILE A 49 -7.11 13.52 24.38
C ILE A 49 -6.59 14.05 23.04
N ALA A 50 -6.65 15.36 22.80
CA ALA A 50 -6.11 15.98 21.60
C ALA A 50 -4.58 15.78 21.50
N LEU A 51 -3.86 15.91 22.60
CA LEU A 51 -2.41 15.71 22.67
C LEU A 51 -2.04 14.25 22.49
N VAL A 52 -2.78 13.30 23.07
CA VAL A 52 -2.62 11.86 22.82
C VAL A 52 -2.92 11.51 21.36
N VAL A 53 -3.99 12.08 20.78
CA VAL A 53 -4.35 11.91 19.37
C VAL A 53 -3.25 12.46 18.46
N VAL A 54 -2.74 13.66 18.74
CA VAL A 54 -1.63 14.28 18.00
C VAL A 54 -0.35 13.46 18.16
N LEU A 55 -0.06 12.94 19.35
CA LEU A 55 1.10 12.10 19.61
C LEU A 55 1.00 10.77 18.85
N ILE A 56 -0.19 10.15 18.83
CA ILE A 56 -0.46 8.95 18.03
C ILE A 56 -0.30 9.27 16.55
N PHE A 57 -0.83 10.41 16.08
CA PHE A 57 -0.65 10.89 14.71
C PHE A 57 0.82 11.08 14.37
N TRP A 58 1.58 11.71 15.25
CA TRP A 58 3.02 11.90 15.12
C TRP A 58 3.76 10.58 15.04
N VAL A 59 3.49 9.64 15.94
CA VAL A 59 4.16 8.34 15.95
C VAL A 59 3.85 7.57 14.65
N ILE A 60 2.58 7.59 14.23
CA ILE A 60 2.11 6.96 12.99
C ILE A 60 2.73 7.62 11.75
N PHE A 61 2.79 8.95 11.69
CA PHE A 61 3.34 9.67 10.54
C PHE A 61 4.87 9.66 10.50
N VAL A 62 5.54 9.84 11.62
CA VAL A 62 7.00 9.97 11.67
C VAL A 62 7.69 8.61 11.60
N PHE A 63 7.12 7.58 12.22
CA PHE A 63 7.71 6.25 12.20
C PHE A 63 6.99 5.31 11.24
N GLY A 64 5.66 5.32 11.27
CA GLY A 64 4.85 4.39 10.48
C GLY A 64 4.94 4.67 8.97
N MET A 65 4.65 5.89 8.51
CA MET A 65 4.65 6.22 7.08
C MET A 65 6.00 5.93 6.40
N PRO A 66 7.17 6.31 6.95
CA PRO A 66 8.45 5.98 6.34
C PRO A 66 8.72 4.47 6.29
N VAL A 67 8.46 3.73 7.36
CA VAL A 67 8.72 2.28 7.42
C VAL A 67 7.85 1.53 6.41
N PHE A 68 6.55 1.82 6.37
CA PHE A 68 5.64 1.15 5.43
C PHE A 68 5.89 1.61 3.99
N SER A 69 6.16 2.90 3.76
CA SER A 69 6.50 3.41 2.43
C SER A 69 7.79 2.79 1.89
N LEU A 70 8.80 2.56 2.73
CA LEU A 70 10.04 1.91 2.33
C LEU A 70 9.80 0.43 1.99
N GLY A 71 8.96 -0.26 2.76
CA GLY A 71 8.50 -1.62 2.44
C GLY A 71 7.76 -1.70 1.09
N ILE A 72 6.85 -0.75 0.83
CA ILE A 72 6.13 -0.63 -0.45
C ILE A 72 7.08 -0.30 -1.60
N LEU A 73 8.04 0.60 -1.39
CA LEU A 73 9.02 0.97 -2.42
C LEU A 73 9.88 -0.23 -2.83
N VAL A 74 10.43 -0.96 -1.85
CA VAL A 74 11.27 -2.14 -2.10
C VAL A 74 10.47 -3.22 -2.84
N THR A 75 9.24 -3.47 -2.40
CA THR A 75 8.38 -4.48 -3.04
C THR A 75 7.95 -4.05 -4.44
N GLY A 76 7.61 -2.77 -4.66
CA GLY A 76 7.29 -2.23 -5.98
C GLY A 76 8.46 -2.27 -6.96
N ILE A 77 9.69 -1.94 -6.51
CA ILE A 77 10.91 -2.08 -7.33
C ILE A 77 11.16 -3.55 -7.68
N ALA A 78 11.00 -4.45 -6.71
CA ALA A 78 11.14 -5.89 -6.94
C ALA A 78 10.13 -6.38 -7.97
N GLU A 79 8.88 -5.95 -7.90
CA GLU A 79 7.83 -6.26 -8.87
C GLU A 79 8.19 -5.76 -10.28
N CYS A 80 8.55 -4.49 -10.44
CA CYS A 80 9.05 -3.95 -11.71
C CYS A 80 10.24 -4.76 -12.27
N CYS A 81 11.19 -5.14 -11.41
CA CYS A 81 12.34 -5.97 -11.78
C CYS A 81 11.92 -7.37 -12.24
N PHE A 82 10.95 -8.00 -11.57
CA PHE A 82 10.45 -9.32 -11.98
C PHE A 82 9.69 -9.24 -13.31
N ALA A 83 8.91 -8.19 -13.51
CA ALA A 83 8.23 -7.92 -14.78
C ALA A 83 9.24 -7.73 -15.93
N ALA A 84 10.33 -6.99 -15.70
CA ALA A 84 11.39 -6.79 -16.69
C ALA A 84 12.10 -8.10 -17.06
N LYS A 85 12.43 -8.94 -16.07
CA LYS A 85 13.17 -10.21 -16.28
C LYS A 85 12.34 -11.31 -16.94
N GLY A 86 11.00 -11.23 -16.93
CA GLY A 86 10.10 -12.13 -17.69
C GLY A 86 10.11 -13.62 -17.29
N LYS A 87 10.85 -14.00 -16.23
CA LYS A 87 10.94 -15.37 -15.70
C LYS A 87 10.06 -15.49 -14.45
N MET A 88 9.15 -16.46 -14.42
CA MET A 88 8.40 -16.80 -13.20
C MET A 88 9.36 -17.47 -12.22
N ARG A 89 9.86 -16.70 -11.25
CA ARG A 89 10.73 -17.19 -10.18
C ARG A 89 9.90 -17.74 -9.02
N ALA A 90 10.41 -18.75 -8.33
CA ALA A 90 9.78 -19.31 -7.13
C ALA A 90 9.47 -18.22 -6.07
N CYS A 91 10.32 -17.19 -6.01
CA CYS A 91 10.21 -16.05 -5.10
C CYS A 91 9.08 -15.05 -5.45
N LEU A 92 8.41 -15.16 -6.61
CA LEU A 92 7.38 -14.19 -7.01
C LEU A 92 6.17 -14.18 -6.05
N LEU A 93 5.75 -15.37 -5.62
CA LEU A 93 4.62 -15.53 -4.72
C LEU A 93 4.89 -14.94 -3.32
N PRO A 94 5.98 -15.30 -2.62
CA PRO A 94 6.26 -14.71 -1.31
C PRO A 94 6.49 -13.19 -1.41
N TRP A 95 7.15 -12.70 -2.46
CA TRP A 95 7.31 -11.25 -2.66
C TRP A 95 5.98 -10.52 -2.84
N SER A 96 5.07 -11.06 -3.65
CA SER A 96 3.74 -10.48 -3.86
C SER A 96 2.88 -10.53 -2.59
N VAL A 97 3.04 -11.56 -1.75
CA VAL A 97 2.37 -11.64 -0.43
C VAL A 97 2.91 -10.58 0.51
N VAL A 98 4.23 -10.45 0.65
CA VAL A 98 4.87 -9.41 1.47
C VAL A 98 4.44 -8.01 1.02
N SER A 99 4.45 -7.77 -0.29
CA SER A 99 3.96 -6.56 -0.95
C SER A 99 2.49 -6.26 -0.58
N THR A 100 1.64 -7.28 -0.54
CA THR A 100 0.24 -7.14 -0.15
C THR A 100 0.08 -6.76 1.32
N VAL A 101 0.86 -7.38 2.22
CA VAL A 101 0.83 -7.07 3.66
C VAL A 101 1.17 -5.60 3.91
N PHE A 102 2.21 -5.09 3.26
CA PHE A 102 2.59 -3.68 3.36
C PHE A 102 1.49 -2.75 2.82
N SER A 103 0.85 -3.07 1.69
CA SER A 103 -0.28 -2.28 1.16
C SER A 103 -1.51 -2.29 2.08
N VAL A 104 -1.82 -3.40 2.77
CA VAL A 104 -2.92 -3.44 3.75
C VAL A 104 -2.63 -2.52 4.92
N LEU A 105 -1.43 -2.60 5.50
CA LEU A 105 -1.05 -1.75 6.62
C LEU A 105 -1.07 -0.27 6.24
N PHE A 106 -0.62 0.04 5.02
CA PHE A 106 -0.69 1.39 4.48
C PHE A 106 -2.12 1.89 4.25
N LEU A 107 -3.02 1.02 3.75
CA LEU A 107 -4.44 1.36 3.61
C LEU A 107 -5.09 1.64 4.98
N LEU A 108 -4.82 0.80 5.98
CA LEU A 108 -5.33 0.99 7.34
C LEU A 108 -4.85 2.33 7.91
N MET A 109 -3.59 2.68 7.66
CA MET A 109 -3.04 3.97 8.04
C MET A 109 -3.75 5.14 7.35
N ALA A 110 -3.94 5.04 6.03
CA ALA A 110 -4.59 6.07 5.24
C ALA A 110 -6.06 6.27 5.67
N LEU A 111 -6.77 5.19 5.99
CA LEU A 111 -8.14 5.22 6.51
C LEU A 111 -8.22 5.86 7.89
N PHE A 112 -7.32 5.47 8.80
CA PHE A 112 -7.21 6.10 10.11
C PHE A 112 -6.99 7.61 9.96
N ASN A 113 -6.06 8.02 9.09
CA ASN A 113 -5.79 9.42 8.83
C ASN A 113 -6.99 10.15 8.23
N PHE A 114 -7.72 9.53 7.30
CA PHE A 114 -8.93 10.11 6.72
C PHE A 114 -10.02 10.35 7.77
N MET A 115 -10.29 9.34 8.62
CA MET A 115 -11.30 9.46 9.68
C MET A 115 -10.97 10.55 10.69
N MET A 116 -9.69 10.67 11.04
CA MET A 116 -9.21 11.66 12.00
C MET A 116 -9.15 13.06 11.39
N ALA A 117 -8.73 13.20 10.13
CA ALA A 117 -8.79 14.48 9.41
C ALA A 117 -10.24 14.98 9.27
N ALA A 118 -11.19 14.08 8.97
CA ALA A 118 -12.60 14.43 8.85
C ALA A 118 -13.27 14.84 10.17
N GLY A 119 -12.70 14.45 11.33
CA GLY A 119 -13.23 14.76 12.66
C GLY A 119 -12.45 15.84 13.42
N ALA A 120 -11.48 16.52 12.80
CA ALA A 120 -10.57 17.42 13.49
C ALA A 120 -11.00 18.90 13.39
N ASP A 121 -11.56 19.43 14.48
CA ASP A 121 -11.69 20.88 14.71
C ASP A 121 -10.34 21.56 15.07
N TYR A 122 -9.22 20.81 15.03
CA TYR A 122 -7.90 21.21 15.52
C TYR A 122 -7.02 21.90 14.48
N PHE A 123 -7.41 21.92 13.21
CA PHE A 123 -6.69 22.53 12.10
C PHE A 123 -7.57 23.56 11.37
N THR A 124 -6.96 24.50 10.65
CA THR A 124 -7.71 25.43 9.81
C THR A 124 -8.54 24.68 8.77
N ALA A 125 -9.72 25.19 8.41
CA ALA A 125 -10.62 24.53 7.47
C ALA A 125 -9.94 24.17 6.13
N GLN A 126 -9.02 25.00 5.64
CA GLN A 126 -8.25 24.72 4.41
C GLN A 126 -7.26 23.56 4.59
N ALA A 127 -6.57 23.49 5.73
CA ALA A 127 -5.67 22.38 6.05
C ALA A 127 -6.45 21.07 6.19
N VAL A 128 -7.61 21.08 6.86
CA VAL A 128 -8.49 19.92 6.99
C VAL A 128 -8.92 19.38 5.62
N VAL A 129 -9.38 20.25 4.72
CA VAL A 129 -9.79 19.85 3.37
C VAL A 129 -8.62 19.25 2.59
N LEU A 130 -7.43 19.86 2.67
CA LEU A 130 -6.23 19.35 2.00
C LEU A 130 -5.84 17.96 2.55
N PHE A 131 -5.82 17.79 3.87
CA PHE A 131 -5.51 16.51 4.51
C PHE A 131 -6.52 15.44 4.15
N ALA A 132 -7.82 15.73 4.22
CA ALA A 132 -8.89 14.80 3.86
C ALA A 132 -8.80 14.36 2.39
N CYS A 133 -8.58 15.30 1.46
CA CYS A 133 -8.39 15.00 0.04
C CYS A 133 -7.19 14.08 -0.22
N MET A 134 -6.06 14.37 0.42
CA MET A 134 -4.84 13.56 0.28
C MET A 134 -5.00 12.18 0.91
N SER A 135 -5.63 12.07 2.08
CA SER A 135 -5.94 10.78 2.72
C SER A 135 -6.91 9.96 1.86
N ALA A 136 -7.93 10.59 1.26
CA ALA A 136 -8.85 9.92 0.34
C ALA A 136 -8.13 9.41 -0.91
N ALA A 137 -7.22 10.21 -1.49
CA ALA A 137 -6.40 9.80 -2.62
C ALA A 137 -5.49 8.61 -2.27
N LEU A 138 -4.87 8.62 -1.09
CA LEU A 138 -4.08 7.50 -0.57
C LEU A 138 -4.92 6.24 -0.38
N CYS A 139 -6.15 6.37 0.16
CA CYS A 139 -7.06 5.25 0.33
C CYS A 139 -7.48 4.63 -1.01
N LEU A 140 -7.86 5.46 -1.99
CA LEU A 140 -8.25 4.99 -3.33
C LEU A 140 -7.08 4.28 -4.02
N LEU A 141 -5.88 4.85 -3.93
CA LEU A 141 -4.68 4.26 -4.52
C LEU A 141 -4.31 2.93 -3.85
N ALA A 142 -4.36 2.86 -2.52
CA ALA A 142 -4.10 1.62 -1.78
C ALA A 142 -5.17 0.55 -2.03
N ALA A 143 -6.44 0.92 -2.15
CA ALA A 143 -7.51 0.00 -2.55
C ALA A 143 -7.30 -0.54 -3.97
N ALA A 144 -6.91 0.32 -4.92
CA ALA A 144 -6.60 -0.08 -6.29
C ALA A 144 -5.38 -1.02 -6.35
N GLN A 145 -4.33 -0.75 -5.55
CA GLN A 145 -3.18 -1.64 -5.40
C GLN A 145 -3.59 -3.01 -4.86
N LEU A 146 -4.41 -3.06 -3.81
CA LEU A 146 -4.90 -4.31 -3.22
C LEU A 146 -5.72 -5.13 -4.22
N ALA A 147 -6.59 -4.48 -4.99
CA ALA A 147 -7.33 -5.14 -6.05
C ALA A 147 -6.39 -5.70 -7.14
N CYS A 148 -5.39 -4.92 -7.57
CA CYS A 148 -4.40 -5.33 -8.56
C CYS A 148 -3.56 -6.52 -8.06
N LYS A 149 -3.04 -6.46 -6.82
CA LYS A 149 -2.25 -7.52 -6.18
C LYS A 149 -3.07 -8.78 -5.93
N GLY A 150 -4.34 -8.63 -5.52
CA GLY A 150 -5.27 -9.75 -5.39
C GLY A 150 -5.49 -10.48 -6.71
N PHE A 151 -5.69 -9.72 -7.79
CA PHE A 151 -5.80 -10.29 -9.14
C PHE A 151 -4.50 -10.94 -9.61
N LEU A 152 -3.36 -10.31 -9.33
CA LEU A 152 -2.03 -10.84 -9.63
C LEU A 152 -1.79 -12.19 -8.93
N LEU A 153 -2.07 -12.28 -7.62
CA LEU A 153 -1.96 -13.51 -6.84
C LEU A 153 -2.87 -14.61 -7.38
N ALA A 154 -4.11 -14.28 -7.76
CA ALA A 154 -5.03 -15.22 -8.38
C ALA A 154 -4.48 -15.75 -9.71
N CYS A 155 -3.91 -14.89 -10.56
CA CYS A 155 -3.26 -15.29 -11.81
C CYS A 155 -2.04 -16.18 -11.56
N ILE A 156 -1.16 -15.84 -10.62
CA ILE A 156 0.01 -16.66 -10.25
C ILE A 156 -0.43 -18.05 -9.77
N ARG A 157 -1.46 -18.12 -8.92
CA ARG A 157 -2.01 -19.39 -8.43
C ARG A 157 -2.57 -20.25 -9.57
N ARG A 158 -3.34 -19.65 -10.49
CA ARG A 158 -3.87 -20.37 -11.67
C ARG A 158 -2.75 -20.91 -12.55
N GLU A 159 -1.71 -20.11 -12.83
CA GLU A 159 -0.58 -20.57 -13.63
C GLU A 159 0.21 -21.70 -12.97
N ARG A 160 0.44 -21.63 -11.65
CA ARG A 160 1.07 -22.74 -10.92
C ARG A 160 0.23 -24.01 -11.01
N LYS A 161 -1.08 -23.92 -10.80
CA LYS A 161 -2.00 -25.07 -10.92
C LYS A 161 -1.95 -25.69 -12.32
N ASN A 162 -1.98 -24.87 -13.37
CA ASN A 162 -1.91 -25.36 -14.76
C ASN A 162 -0.56 -26.05 -15.07
N ARG A 163 0.55 -25.53 -14.54
CA ARG A 163 1.87 -26.18 -14.68
C ARG A 163 1.95 -27.51 -13.93
N SER A 164 1.40 -27.59 -12.72
CA SER A 164 1.36 -28.84 -11.95
C SER A 164 0.46 -29.89 -12.61
N ALA A 165 -0.67 -29.47 -13.20
CA ALA A 165 -1.55 -30.37 -13.94
C ALA A 165 -0.90 -30.88 -15.24
N ALA A 166 -0.19 -30.02 -15.98
CA ALA A 166 0.54 -30.43 -17.18
C ALA A 166 1.71 -31.39 -16.86
N ALA A 167 2.43 -31.16 -15.76
CA ALA A 167 3.51 -32.05 -15.31
C ALA A 167 3.00 -33.42 -14.82
N GLY A 168 1.75 -33.50 -14.35
CA GLY A 168 1.11 -34.77 -13.98
C GLY A 168 0.58 -35.58 -15.17
N ALA A 169 0.31 -34.93 -16.30
CA ALA A 169 -0.17 -35.60 -17.52
C ALA A 169 0.97 -36.23 -18.35
N GLU A 170 2.21 -35.77 -18.20
CA GLU A 170 3.39 -36.40 -18.84
C GLU A 170 3.89 -37.67 -18.11
N GLY A 171 3.24 -38.07 -17.01
CA GLY A 171 3.60 -39.24 -16.19
C GLY A 171 2.77 -40.50 -16.44
N GLU A 172 1.97 -40.58 -17.51
CA GLU A 172 1.24 -41.81 -17.84
C GLU A 172 2.21 -42.88 -18.38
N PRO A 173 2.28 -44.08 -17.75
CA PRO A 173 3.09 -45.17 -18.29
C PRO A 173 2.46 -45.69 -19.58
N LEU A 174 3.28 -45.80 -20.63
CA LEU A 174 2.93 -46.50 -21.87
C LEU A 174 2.34 -47.89 -21.54
N PRO A 175 1.21 -48.29 -22.18
CA PRO A 175 0.67 -49.63 -21.97
C PRO A 175 1.71 -50.67 -22.40
N PRO A 176 1.82 -51.81 -21.67
CA PRO A 176 2.76 -52.86 -22.04
C PRO A 176 2.42 -53.39 -23.43
N ALA A 177 3.45 -53.45 -24.28
CA ALA A 177 3.42 -54.04 -25.62
C ALA A 177 3.38 -55.58 -25.56
#